data_AF-A0A2K1WWY9-F1
#
_entry.id   AF-A0A2K1WWY9-F1
#
_cell.length_a   1.000
_cell.length_b   1.000
_cell.length_c   1.000
_cell.angle_alpha   90.00
_cell.angle_beta   90.00
_cell.angle_gamma   90.00
#
_symmetry.space_group_name_H-M   'P 1'
#
loop_
_entity.id
_entity.type
_entity.pdbx_description
1 polymer ?
#
loop_
_entity_poly.entity_id
_entity_poly.type
_entity_poly.pdbx_seq_one_letter_code
_entity_poly.pdbx_strand_id
1 'polypeptide(L)'
;MSTIQNEKCKGKHFTWSKPMSHMLFEILVEEALKGNKPSSTFRAESFVKVATEISQKFNIQCEPKHVDNHLKTVKKEWGIITKLKNKSGFGWDDCLKMITVSKDVYDEEVKAHPNHDKYLNKKLDMYEAMTIVVGKDMTTGNYAKSYADVNLEENTEDTQKRQHRKRNRMYEDDGVEKLSKQIGDVALAIQSLSKNQLDVNALYAEVMKIEGFDEITLGEAFDHLVQNEMLAKAFMAKNANLRKIWVQNFVNQHYYRPAC
;
A
#
# COMPACT_ATOMS: atom_id res chain seq x y z
N MET A 1 53.46 -3.82 -33.13
CA MET A 1 52.02 -3.49 -33.32
C MET A 1 51.21 -4.63 -32.72
N SER A 2 50.87 -4.51 -31.44
CA SER A 2 50.09 -5.54 -30.74
C SER A 2 48.64 -5.10 -30.67
N THR A 3 47.79 -5.80 -31.41
CA THR A 3 46.34 -5.62 -31.47
C THR A 3 45.71 -6.02 -30.14
N ILE A 4 45.21 -5.05 -29.38
CA ILE A 4 44.33 -5.29 -28.24
C ILE A 4 42.96 -5.63 -28.79
N GLN A 5 42.56 -6.91 -28.65
CA GLN A 5 41.19 -7.33 -28.88
C GLN A 5 40.32 -6.74 -27.76
N ASN A 6 39.43 -5.83 -28.16
CA ASN A 6 38.43 -5.23 -27.29
C ASN A 6 37.35 -6.29 -27.00
N GLU A 7 37.48 -6.99 -25.87
CA GLU A 7 36.44 -7.87 -25.35
C GLU A 7 35.18 -7.04 -25.06
N LYS A 8 34.11 -7.30 -25.82
CA LYS A 8 32.76 -6.84 -25.48
C LYS A 8 32.32 -7.51 -24.17
N CYS A 9 32.50 -6.83 -23.05
CA CYS A 9 31.84 -7.16 -21.79
C CYS A 9 30.31 -7.11 -22.00
N LYS A 10 29.68 -8.29 -22.10
CA LYS A 10 28.22 -8.44 -22.04
C LYS A 10 27.73 -7.78 -20.73
N GLY A 11 26.90 -6.74 -20.85
CA GLY A 11 26.49 -5.90 -19.73
C GLY A 11 25.90 -6.72 -18.57
N LYS A 12 26.32 -6.43 -17.34
CA LYS A 12 25.77 -7.05 -16.13
C LYS A 12 24.27 -6.79 -16.08
N HIS A 13 23.46 -7.84 -16.02
CA HIS A 13 22.01 -7.74 -15.81
C HIS A 13 21.74 -7.03 -14.48
N PHE A 14 20.87 -6.02 -14.47
CA PHE A 14 20.49 -5.32 -13.23
C PHE A 14 19.71 -6.26 -12.32
N THR A 15 20.21 -6.51 -11.11
CA THR A 15 19.60 -7.42 -10.15
C THR A 15 19.09 -6.65 -8.95
N TRP A 16 17.80 -6.81 -8.65
CA TRP A 16 17.16 -6.16 -7.51
C TRP A 16 17.48 -6.90 -6.21
N SER A 17 18.03 -6.17 -5.24
CA SER A 17 18.15 -6.67 -3.87
C SER A 17 16.89 -6.38 -3.06
N LYS A 18 16.72 -7.11 -1.95
CA LYS A 18 15.60 -6.90 -1.02
C LYS A 18 15.58 -5.46 -0.45
N PRO A 19 16.70 -4.88 0.02
CA PRO A 19 16.73 -3.48 0.46
C PRO A 19 16.39 -2.46 -0.63
N MET A 20 16.83 -2.70 -1.88
CA MET A 20 16.47 -1.82 -3.00
C MET A 20 14.96 -1.87 -3.30
N SER A 21 14.37 -3.05 -3.22
CA SER A 21 12.93 -3.24 -3.42
C SER A 21 12.14 -2.52 -2.33
N HIS A 22 12.57 -2.60 -1.06
CA HIS A 22 11.95 -1.83 0.04
C HIS A 22 11.97 -0.33 -0.22
N MET A 23 13.14 0.21 -0.58
CA MET A 23 13.28 1.63 -0.90
C MET A 23 12.38 2.04 -2.07
N LEU A 24 12.28 1.20 -3.12
CA LEU A 24 11.34 1.45 -4.22
C LEU A 24 9.90 1.58 -3.72
N PHE A 25 9.46 0.67 -2.85
CA PHE A 25 8.10 0.70 -2.31
C PHE A 25 7.87 1.90 -1.38
N GLU A 26 8.83 2.22 -0.50
CA GLU A 26 8.76 3.37 0.40
C GLU A 26 8.52 4.67 -0.39
N ILE A 27 9.36 4.93 -1.40
CA ILE A 27 9.23 6.11 -2.24
C ILE A 27 7.90 6.10 -3.01
N LEU A 28 7.52 4.97 -3.62
CA LEU A 28 6.29 4.90 -4.42
C LEU A 28 5.01 4.99 -3.58
N VAL A 29 5.04 4.55 -2.32
CA VAL A 29 3.94 4.78 -1.38
C VAL A 29 3.78 6.29 -1.13
N GLU A 30 4.87 7.01 -0.86
CA GLU A 30 4.79 8.47 -0.69
C GLU A 30 4.28 9.17 -1.95
N GLU A 31 4.77 8.78 -3.13
CA GLU A 31 4.33 9.34 -4.41
C GLU A 31 2.84 9.07 -4.66
N ALA A 32 2.34 7.87 -4.30
CA ALA A 32 0.92 7.55 -4.40
C ALA A 32 0.08 8.41 -3.46
N LEU A 33 0.54 8.64 -2.22
CA LEU A 33 -0.14 9.50 -1.24
C LEU A 33 -0.17 10.97 -1.67
N LYS A 34 0.84 11.44 -2.41
CA LYS A 34 0.89 12.79 -3.00
C LYS A 34 0.00 12.95 -4.24
N GLY A 35 -0.68 11.90 -4.70
CA GLY A 35 -1.51 11.95 -5.90
C GLY A 35 -0.72 11.85 -7.21
N ASN A 36 0.56 11.50 -7.18
CA ASN A 36 1.40 11.31 -8.37
C ASN A 36 1.12 9.98 -9.10
N LYS A 37 -0.04 9.40 -8.82
CA LYS A 37 -0.62 8.25 -9.50
C LYS A 37 -2.09 8.57 -9.88
N PRO A 38 -2.32 9.52 -10.80
CA PRO A 38 -3.67 9.94 -11.21
C PRO A 38 -4.42 8.84 -11.99
N SER A 39 -3.71 7.81 -12.46
CA SER A 39 -4.27 6.64 -13.15
C SER A 39 -3.72 5.33 -12.56
N SER A 40 -3.77 4.24 -13.31
CA SER A 40 -3.11 2.97 -12.97
C SER A 40 -1.57 3.00 -13.10
N THR A 41 -0.98 4.14 -13.49
CA THR A 41 0.47 4.30 -13.68
C THR A 41 0.96 5.55 -12.96
N PHE A 42 2.14 5.45 -12.33
CA PHE A 42 2.84 6.59 -11.75
C PHE A 42 3.32 7.57 -12.83
N ARG A 43 3.52 8.84 -12.47
CA ARG A 43 4.15 9.81 -13.37
C ARG A 43 5.63 9.49 -13.60
N ALA A 44 6.18 9.96 -14.71
CA ALA A 44 7.58 9.68 -15.10
C ALA A 44 8.59 10.15 -14.04
N GLU A 45 8.32 11.29 -13.40
CA GLU A 45 9.16 11.88 -12.36
C GLU A 45 9.28 10.96 -11.14
N SER A 46 8.22 10.21 -10.80
CA SER A 46 8.27 9.23 -9.71
C SER A 46 9.26 8.10 -10.02
N PHE A 47 9.35 7.64 -11.28
CA PHE A 47 10.35 6.64 -11.68
C PHE A 47 11.78 7.19 -11.64
N VAL A 48 11.97 8.44 -12.09
CA VAL A 48 13.26 9.14 -12.04
C VAL A 48 13.72 9.32 -10.60
N LYS A 49 12.82 9.72 -9.70
CA LYS A 49 13.11 9.87 -8.27
C LYS A 49 13.56 8.54 -7.65
N VAL A 50 12.81 7.45 -7.84
CA VAL A 50 13.19 6.13 -7.33
C VAL A 50 14.56 5.69 -7.85
N ALA A 51 14.81 5.84 -9.16
CA ALA A 51 16.08 5.46 -9.76
C ALA A 51 17.26 6.27 -9.17
N THR A 52 17.05 7.56 -8.92
CA THR A 52 18.06 8.47 -8.37
C THR A 52 18.41 8.10 -6.93
N GLU A 53 17.40 7.96 -6.07
CA GLU A 53 17.56 7.60 -4.65
C GLU A 53 18.25 6.24 -4.49
N ILE A 54 17.85 5.24 -5.28
CA ILE A 54 18.48 3.91 -5.27
C ILE A 54 19.93 3.99 -5.75
N SER A 55 20.20 4.75 -6.81
CA SER A 55 21.56 4.89 -7.33
C SER A 55 22.49 5.51 -6.30
N GLN A 56 22.02 6.56 -5.62
CA GLN A 56 22.75 7.24 -4.55
C GLN A 56 22.98 6.33 -3.34
N LYS A 57 21.94 5.67 -2.83
CA LYS A 57 22.03 4.87 -1.60
C LYS A 57 22.86 3.60 -1.76
N PHE A 58 22.74 2.93 -2.91
CA PHE A 58 23.40 1.65 -3.14
C PHE A 58 24.68 1.76 -3.98
N ASN A 59 25.03 2.97 -4.44
CA ASN A 59 26.16 3.24 -5.31
C ASN A 59 26.15 2.34 -6.57
N ILE A 60 24.98 2.26 -7.22
CA ILE A 60 24.75 1.47 -8.44
C ILE A 60 24.16 2.36 -9.54
N GLN A 61 24.27 1.94 -10.80
CA GLN A 61 23.55 2.58 -11.89
C GLN A 61 22.12 2.03 -11.99
N CYS A 62 21.17 2.66 -11.29
CA CYS A 62 19.74 2.42 -11.45
C CYS A 62 19.14 3.45 -12.40
N GLU A 63 18.26 3.01 -13.31
CA GLU A 63 17.64 3.86 -14.32
C GLU A 63 16.12 3.69 -14.22
N PRO A 64 15.31 4.67 -14.66
CA PRO A 64 13.85 4.58 -14.63
C PRO A 64 13.30 3.29 -15.26
N LYS A 65 13.95 2.81 -16.33
CA LYS A 65 13.60 1.54 -16.99
C LYS A 65 13.76 0.31 -16.08
N HIS A 66 14.74 0.32 -15.16
CA HIS A 66 14.94 -0.75 -14.20
C HIS A 66 13.80 -0.77 -13.17
N VAL A 67 13.33 0.41 -12.75
CA VAL A 67 12.19 0.59 -11.85
C VAL A 67 10.89 0.11 -12.50
N ASP A 68 10.62 0.51 -13.75
CA ASP A 68 9.46 0.05 -14.53
C ASP A 68 9.43 -1.47 -14.69
N ASN A 69 10.57 -2.07 -15.05
CA ASN A 69 10.69 -3.53 -15.17
C ASN A 69 10.47 -4.26 -13.84
N HIS A 70 10.94 -3.69 -12.73
CA HIS A 70 10.69 -4.25 -11.40
C HIS A 70 9.22 -4.18 -11.03
N LEU A 71 8.56 -3.04 -11.27
CA LEU A 71 7.13 -2.89 -11.02
C LEU A 71 6.28 -3.84 -11.87
N LYS A 72 6.69 -4.13 -13.11
CA LYS A 72 6.03 -5.18 -13.92
C LYS A 72 6.12 -6.56 -13.25
N THR A 73 7.26 -6.88 -12.64
CA THR A 73 7.43 -8.12 -11.87
C THR A 73 6.52 -8.11 -10.64
N VAL A 74 6.57 -7.04 -9.83
CA VAL A 74 5.72 -6.85 -8.65
C VAL A 74 4.24 -6.99 -8.98
N LYS A 75 3.76 -6.38 -10.08
CA LYS A 75 2.36 -6.49 -10.52
C LYS A 75 1.95 -7.94 -10.82
N LYS A 76 2.84 -8.73 -11.42
CA LYS A 76 2.60 -10.16 -11.65
C LYS A 76 2.53 -10.94 -10.33
N GLU A 77 3.45 -10.68 -9.41
CA GLU A 77 3.46 -11.31 -8.09
C GLU A 77 2.20 -10.96 -7.29
N TRP A 78 1.79 -9.69 -7.30
CA TRP A 78 0.55 -9.23 -6.69
C TRP A 78 -0.67 -9.94 -7.27
N GLY A 79 -0.71 -10.16 -8.58
CA GLY A 79 -1.76 -10.94 -9.24
C GLY A 79 -1.82 -12.39 -8.75
N ILE A 80 -0.67 -13.03 -8.52
CA ILE A 80 -0.61 -14.40 -7.96
C ILE A 80 -1.09 -14.39 -6.51
N ILE A 81 -0.57 -13.49 -5.68
CA ILE A 81 -0.93 -13.36 -4.26
C ILE A 81 -2.44 -13.13 -4.10
N THR A 82 -3.01 -12.22 -4.90
CA THR A 82 -4.45 -11.92 -4.87
C THR A 82 -5.28 -13.14 -5.27
N LYS A 83 -4.84 -13.92 -6.28
CA LYS A 83 -5.53 -15.16 -6.68
C LYS A 83 -5.48 -16.20 -5.58
N LEU A 84 -4.30 -16.46 -5.01
CA LEU A 84 -4.10 -17.47 -3.97
C LEU A 84 -4.87 -17.11 -2.69
N LYS A 85 -4.82 -15.84 -2.25
CA LYS A 85 -5.55 -15.35 -1.08
C LYS A 85 -7.07 -15.55 -1.21
N ASN A 86 -7.61 -15.40 -2.40
CA ASN A 86 -9.05 -15.53 -2.66
C ASN A 86 -9.46 -16.92 -3.17
N LYS A 87 -8.54 -17.89 -3.20
CA LYS A 87 -8.81 -19.25 -3.68
C LYS A 87 -9.57 -20.03 -2.60
N SER A 88 -10.59 -20.79 -3.00
CA SER A 88 -11.32 -21.65 -2.05
C SER A 88 -10.39 -22.69 -1.42
N GLY A 89 -10.52 -22.92 -0.12
CA GLY A 89 -9.63 -23.80 0.66
C GLY A 89 -8.37 -23.12 1.20
N PHE A 90 -8.16 -21.83 0.91
CA PHE A 90 -7.03 -21.05 1.39
C PHE A 90 -7.51 -20.07 2.46
N GLY A 91 -6.69 -19.85 3.48
CA GLY A 91 -6.92 -18.88 4.55
C GLY A 91 -6.01 -17.65 4.45
N TRP A 92 -6.28 -16.67 5.31
CA TRP A 92 -5.49 -15.44 5.42
C TRP A 92 -5.20 -15.15 6.89
N ASP A 93 -3.92 -15.02 7.22
CA ASP A 93 -3.44 -14.48 8.50
C ASP A 93 -3.13 -12.99 8.31
N ASP A 94 -3.97 -12.13 8.88
CA ASP A 94 -3.81 -10.69 8.75
C ASP A 94 -2.68 -10.11 9.62
N CYS A 95 -2.31 -10.78 10.70
CA CYS A 95 -1.20 -10.34 11.56
C CYS A 95 0.15 -10.58 10.88
N LEU A 96 0.30 -11.76 10.27
CA LEU A 96 1.52 -12.15 9.56
C LEU A 96 1.53 -11.74 8.09
N LYS A 97 0.39 -11.21 7.57
CA LYS A 97 0.16 -10.97 6.14
C LYS A 97 0.55 -12.19 5.31
N MET A 98 -0.05 -13.33 5.64
CA MET A 98 0.36 -14.64 5.14
C MET A 98 -0.85 -15.42 4.62
N ILE A 99 -0.66 -16.08 3.49
CA ILE A 99 -1.64 -17.03 2.96
C ILE A 99 -1.47 -18.34 3.69
N THR A 100 -2.51 -18.83 4.34
CA THR A 100 -2.49 -20.08 5.12
C THR A 100 -3.13 -21.21 4.35
N VAL A 101 -2.49 -22.37 4.33
CA VAL A 101 -3.00 -23.58 3.67
C VAL A 101 -2.66 -24.81 4.50
N SER A 102 -3.56 -25.80 4.49
CA SER A 102 -3.26 -27.11 5.08
C SER A 102 -2.18 -27.83 4.28
N LYS A 103 -1.52 -28.80 4.91
CA LYS A 103 -0.41 -29.54 4.29
C LYS A 103 -0.81 -30.21 2.97
N ASP A 104 -1.96 -30.88 2.94
CA ASP A 104 -2.41 -31.61 1.75
C ASP A 104 -2.68 -30.66 0.58
N VAL A 105 -3.33 -29.51 0.85
CA VAL A 105 -3.59 -28.46 -0.16
C VAL A 105 -2.30 -27.80 -0.63
N TYR A 106 -1.35 -27.58 0.28
CA TYR A 106 -0.03 -27.04 -0.06
C TYR A 106 0.72 -27.96 -1.03
N ASP A 107 0.79 -29.26 -0.74
CA ASP A 107 1.53 -30.22 -1.56
C ASP A 107 0.91 -30.32 -2.97
N GLU A 108 -0.41 -30.30 -3.09
CA GLU A 108 -1.11 -30.26 -4.38
C GLU A 108 -0.84 -28.96 -5.15
N GLU A 109 -0.91 -27.80 -4.48
CA GLU A 109 -0.71 -26.49 -5.10
C GLU A 109 0.72 -26.32 -5.61
N VAL A 110 1.73 -26.68 -4.81
CA VAL A 110 3.14 -26.56 -5.19
C VAL A 110 3.52 -27.58 -6.26
N LYS A 111 2.89 -28.76 -6.27
CA LYS A 111 3.08 -29.74 -7.35
C LYS A 111 2.54 -29.22 -8.69
N ALA A 112 1.38 -28.57 -8.70
CA ALA A 112 0.80 -27.98 -9.91
C ALA A 112 1.50 -26.67 -10.31
N HIS A 113 1.93 -25.89 -9.33
CA HIS A 113 2.50 -24.55 -9.51
C HIS A 113 3.72 -24.34 -8.58
N PRO A 114 4.91 -24.86 -8.95
CA PRO A 114 6.10 -24.79 -8.08
C PRO A 114 6.48 -23.38 -7.63
N ASN A 115 6.21 -22.37 -8.47
CA ASN A 115 6.49 -20.97 -8.18
C ASN A 115 5.56 -20.36 -7.09
N HIS A 116 4.52 -21.06 -6.65
CA HIS A 116 3.63 -20.60 -5.59
C HIS A 116 4.18 -20.85 -4.20
N ASP A 117 5.14 -21.77 -4.04
CA ASP A 117 5.77 -22.10 -2.75
C ASP A 117 6.21 -20.85 -1.97
N LYS A 118 6.78 -19.84 -2.65
CA LYS A 118 7.25 -18.60 -2.00
C LYS A 118 6.15 -17.74 -1.36
N TYR A 119 4.88 -18.00 -1.65
CA TYR A 119 3.73 -17.21 -1.15
C TYR A 119 2.89 -17.95 -0.10
N LEU A 120 3.04 -19.27 0.03
CA LEU A 120 2.20 -20.09 0.90
C LEU A 120 2.88 -20.35 2.24
N ASN A 121 2.13 -20.21 3.34
CA ASN A 121 2.60 -20.40 4.71
C ASN A 121 3.90 -19.63 5.02
N LYS A 122 4.09 -18.50 4.34
CA LYS A 122 5.23 -17.59 4.49
C LYS A 122 4.71 -16.16 4.60
N LYS A 123 5.31 -15.37 5.49
CA LYS A 123 5.03 -13.93 5.60
C LYS A 123 5.30 -13.23 4.27
N LEU A 124 4.29 -12.53 3.75
CA LEU A 124 4.44 -11.71 2.55
C LEU A 124 5.06 -10.37 2.95
N ASP A 125 6.32 -10.24 2.61
CA ASP A 125 7.08 -9.03 2.86
C ASP A 125 6.58 -7.86 2.00
N MET A 126 6.56 -6.65 2.57
CA MET A 126 6.06 -5.43 1.91
C MET A 126 4.60 -5.53 1.40
N TYR A 127 3.80 -6.49 1.87
CA TYR A 127 2.43 -6.71 1.39
C TYR A 127 1.58 -5.42 1.41
N GLU A 128 1.61 -4.68 2.52
CA GLU A 128 0.86 -3.43 2.67
C GLU A 128 1.29 -2.37 1.65
N ALA A 129 2.60 -2.14 1.51
CA ALA A 129 3.12 -1.21 0.52
C ALA A 129 2.73 -1.62 -0.91
N MET A 130 2.77 -2.93 -1.21
CA MET A 130 2.33 -3.47 -2.49
C MET A 130 0.83 -3.24 -2.74
N THR A 131 -0.01 -3.35 -1.70
CA THR A 131 -1.45 -3.04 -1.83
C THR A 131 -1.70 -1.57 -2.22
N ILE A 132 -0.89 -0.64 -1.70
CA ILE A 132 -0.99 0.79 -2.00
C ILE A 132 -0.51 1.08 -3.42
N VAL A 133 0.66 0.53 -3.77
CA VAL A 133 1.36 0.84 -5.04
C VAL A 133 0.66 0.20 -6.24
N VAL A 134 0.25 -1.07 -6.16
CA VAL A 134 -0.30 -1.82 -7.30
C VAL A 134 -1.71 -2.38 -7.09
N GLY A 135 -2.28 -2.30 -5.87
CA GLY A 135 -3.57 -2.92 -5.55
C GLY A 135 -4.73 -2.47 -6.44
N LYS A 136 -4.84 -1.16 -6.68
CA LYS A 136 -5.90 -0.54 -7.51
C LYS A 136 -5.71 -0.75 -9.01
N ASP A 137 -4.54 -1.20 -9.46
CA ASP A 137 -4.24 -1.34 -10.90
C ASP A 137 -4.90 -2.58 -11.50
N MET A 138 -5.12 -3.61 -10.68
CA MET A 138 -5.63 -4.91 -11.12
C MET A 138 -7.16 -4.97 -11.20
N THR A 139 -7.89 -4.07 -10.52
CA THR A 139 -9.36 -4.02 -10.57
C THR A 139 -9.89 -3.39 -11.85
N THR A 140 -9.10 -2.53 -12.50
CA THR A 140 -9.60 -1.67 -13.58
C THR A 140 -9.40 -2.28 -14.97
N GLY A 141 -8.72 -3.43 -15.09
CA GLY A 141 -8.51 -4.10 -16.40
C GLY A 141 -7.74 -3.27 -17.43
N ASN A 142 -7.17 -2.14 -17.03
CA ASN A 142 -6.42 -1.25 -17.91
C ASN A 142 -5.12 -1.95 -18.34
N TYR A 143 -4.92 -2.10 -19.64
CA TYR A 143 -3.60 -2.37 -20.20
C TYR A 143 -2.65 -1.31 -19.65
N ALA A 144 -1.68 -1.73 -18.83
CA ALA A 144 -0.78 -0.81 -18.16
C ALA A 144 0.09 -0.10 -19.20
N LYS A 145 -0.18 1.19 -19.45
CA LYS A 145 0.77 2.07 -20.16
C LYS A 145 2.12 1.98 -19.43
N SER A 146 3.18 1.62 -20.15
CA SER A 146 4.54 1.52 -19.64
C SER A 146 5.15 2.91 -19.49
N TYR A 147 6.20 3.05 -18.67
CA TYR A 147 7.01 4.28 -18.63
C TYR A 147 7.42 4.80 -20.02
N ALA A 148 7.73 3.89 -20.96
CA ALA A 148 8.08 4.25 -22.34
C ALA A 148 6.91 4.93 -23.10
N ASP A 149 5.66 4.58 -22.78
CA ASP A 149 4.46 5.13 -23.41
C ASP A 149 4.13 6.52 -22.84
N VAL A 150 4.41 6.75 -21.56
CA VAL A 150 4.20 8.05 -20.90
C VAL A 150 5.17 9.11 -21.45
N ASN A 151 6.38 8.70 -21.83
CA ASN A 151 7.41 9.59 -22.37
C ASN A 151 7.16 10.07 -23.83
N LEU A 152 6.19 9.46 -24.53
CA LEU A 152 5.83 9.83 -25.91
C LEU A 152 4.72 10.89 -25.97
N GLU A 153 3.97 11.12 -24.89
CA GLU A 153 2.83 12.04 -24.88
C GLU A 153 3.19 13.48 -24.44
N GLU A 154 4.47 13.78 -24.11
CA GLU A 154 4.87 15.07 -23.54
C GLU A 154 5.36 16.12 -24.56
N ASN A 155 5.06 15.97 -25.86
CA ASN A 155 5.48 16.96 -26.88
C ASN A 155 4.49 17.22 -28.01
N THR A 156 3.21 17.36 -27.69
CA THR A 156 2.29 18.11 -28.56
C THR A 156 1.40 19.02 -27.73
N GLU A 157 1.79 20.30 -27.67
CA GLU A 157 0.85 21.41 -27.48
C GLU A 157 -0.15 21.41 -28.64
N ASP A 158 -1.17 20.55 -28.57
CA ASP A 158 -2.15 20.46 -29.64
C ASP A 158 -3.19 21.56 -29.48
N THR A 159 -2.82 22.74 -30.01
CA THR A 159 -3.70 23.88 -30.21
C THR A 159 -4.68 23.54 -31.34
N GLN A 160 -5.67 22.69 -31.08
CA GLN A 160 -6.70 22.41 -32.08
C GLN A 160 -7.66 23.60 -32.18
N LYS A 161 -7.35 24.51 -33.12
CA LYS A 161 -8.30 25.47 -33.70
C LYS A 161 -9.49 24.71 -34.28
N ARG A 162 -10.54 24.51 -33.48
CA ARG A 162 -11.85 24.07 -33.97
C ARG A 162 -12.54 25.25 -34.65
N GLN A 163 -12.76 25.11 -35.95
CA GLN A 163 -13.59 26.00 -36.75
C GLN A 163 -14.99 26.11 -36.14
N HIS A 164 -15.38 27.35 -35.81
CA HIS A 164 -16.68 27.67 -35.25
C HIS A 164 -17.75 27.58 -36.34
N ARG A 165 -18.45 26.45 -36.43
CA ARG A 165 -19.74 26.39 -37.14
C ARG A 165 -20.84 26.67 -36.11
N LYS A 166 -21.41 27.88 -36.16
CA LYS A 166 -22.56 28.31 -35.35
C LYS A 166 -23.68 27.26 -35.39
N ARG A 167 -24.08 26.77 -34.22
CA ARG A 167 -25.43 26.23 -34.00
C ARG A 167 -25.92 26.68 -32.62
N ASN A 168 -26.94 27.52 -32.66
CA ASN A 168 -27.67 28.06 -31.53
C ASN A 168 -28.53 26.94 -30.89
N ARG A 169 -28.56 26.79 -29.55
CA ARG A 169 -29.74 26.35 -28.76
C ARG A 169 -29.48 26.23 -27.25
N MET A 170 -30.28 27.01 -26.51
CA MET A 170 -30.89 26.83 -25.17
C MET A 170 -30.07 26.29 -23.99
N TYR A 171 -30.15 27.03 -22.87
CA TYR A 171 -29.72 26.65 -21.54
C TYR A 171 -30.50 25.43 -21.03
N GLU A 172 -29.79 24.38 -20.61
CA GLU A 172 -30.34 23.38 -19.68
C GLU A 172 -29.46 23.32 -18.42
N ASP A 173 -30.13 23.54 -17.30
CA ASP A 173 -29.68 23.72 -15.92
C ASP A 173 -29.31 22.38 -15.24
N ASP A 174 -28.68 21.44 -15.94
CA ASP A 174 -28.33 20.11 -15.39
C ASP A 174 -26.90 20.04 -14.83
N GLY A 175 -26.04 20.96 -15.26
CA GLY A 175 -24.63 20.98 -14.86
C GLY A 175 -24.41 21.33 -13.39
N VAL A 176 -25.24 22.23 -12.84
CA VAL A 176 -25.08 22.73 -11.47
C VAL A 176 -25.56 21.71 -10.45
N GLU A 177 -26.65 20.99 -10.73
CA GLU A 177 -27.18 19.96 -9.83
C GLU A 177 -26.26 18.74 -9.75
N LYS A 178 -25.63 18.36 -10.88
CA LYS A 178 -24.65 17.27 -10.89
C LYS A 178 -23.38 17.62 -10.10
N LEU A 179 -22.92 18.86 -10.19
CA LEU A 179 -21.80 19.36 -9.40
C LEU A 179 -22.14 19.44 -7.91
N SER A 180 -23.37 19.85 -7.55
CA SER A 180 -23.77 19.93 -6.14
C SER A 180 -23.80 18.55 -5.46
N LYS A 181 -24.29 17.51 -6.16
CA LYS A 181 -24.25 16.13 -5.70
C LYS A 181 -22.82 15.62 -5.50
N GLN A 182 -21.93 15.87 -6.47
CA GLN A 182 -20.53 15.47 -6.36
C GLN A 182 -19.80 16.17 -5.21
N ILE A 183 -20.06 17.46 -4.99
CA ILE A 183 -19.52 18.20 -3.84
C ILE A 183 -20.07 17.66 -2.51
N GLY A 184 -21.35 17.29 -2.47
CA GLY A 184 -21.98 16.63 -1.33
C GLY A 184 -21.31 15.29 -0.99
N ASP A 185 -21.05 14.46 -2.00
CA ASP A 185 -20.39 13.17 -1.83
C ASP A 185 -18.95 13.32 -1.30
N VAL A 186 -18.20 14.31 -1.81
CA VAL A 186 -16.85 14.64 -1.33
C VAL A 186 -16.90 15.14 0.12
N ALA A 187 -17.87 16.00 0.47
CA ALA A 187 -18.02 16.50 1.84
C ALA A 187 -18.36 15.37 2.83
N LEU A 188 -19.24 14.44 2.44
CA LEU A 188 -19.58 13.26 3.25
C LEU A 188 -18.38 12.32 3.42
N ALA A 189 -17.60 12.11 2.37
CA ALA A 189 -16.38 11.31 2.44
C ALA A 189 -15.34 11.94 3.39
N ILE A 190 -15.11 13.25 3.30
CA ILE A 190 -14.20 13.98 4.20
C ILE A 190 -14.70 13.92 5.65
N GLN A 191 -16.00 14.07 5.87
CA GLN A 191 -16.59 13.97 7.21
C GLN A 191 -16.51 12.54 7.78
N SER A 192 -16.56 11.51 6.94
CA SER A 192 -16.36 10.12 7.36
C SER A 192 -14.91 9.83 7.73
N LEU A 193 -13.95 10.48 7.05
CA LEU A 193 -12.52 10.37 7.35
C LEU A 193 -12.17 11.10 8.65
N SER A 194 -12.76 12.28 8.91
CA SER A 194 -12.55 13.00 10.17
C SER A 194 -13.17 12.30 11.37
N LYS A 195 -14.32 11.64 11.20
CA LYS A 195 -14.95 10.81 12.24
C LYS A 195 -14.17 9.53 12.56
N ASN A 196 -13.29 9.10 11.67
CA ASN A 196 -12.48 7.89 11.84
C ASN A 196 -11.07 8.17 12.39
N GLN A 197 -10.73 9.43 12.71
CA GLN A 197 -9.47 9.73 13.39
C GLN A 197 -9.61 9.40 14.88
N LEU A 198 -8.65 8.67 15.45
CA LEU A 198 -8.62 8.40 16.88
C LEU A 198 -8.44 9.72 17.64
N ASP A 199 -9.44 10.10 18.45
CA ASP A 199 -9.29 11.21 19.40
C ASP A 199 -8.47 10.73 20.60
N VAL A 200 -7.17 11.02 20.56
CA VAL A 200 -6.20 10.63 21.57
C VAL A 200 -6.52 11.28 22.94
N ASN A 201 -7.08 12.49 22.96
CA ASN A 201 -7.43 13.17 24.20
C ASN A 201 -8.65 12.51 24.84
N ALA A 202 -9.66 12.16 24.04
CA ALA A 202 -10.81 11.40 24.52
C ALA A 202 -10.40 10.01 25.02
N LEU A 203 -9.47 9.34 24.31
CA LEU A 203 -8.92 8.05 24.76
C LEU A 203 -8.22 8.19 26.12
N TYR A 204 -7.35 9.18 26.28
CA TYR A 204 -6.64 9.43 27.53
C TYR A 204 -7.62 9.64 28.69
N ALA A 205 -8.63 10.49 28.49
CA ALA A 205 -9.66 10.75 29.49
C ALA A 205 -10.43 9.48 29.88
N GLU A 206 -10.75 8.59 28.92
CA GLU A 206 -11.47 7.35 29.21
C GLU A 206 -10.58 6.28 29.88
N VAL A 207 -9.29 6.22 29.57
CA VAL A 207 -8.34 5.32 30.25
C VAL A 207 -8.14 5.76 31.70
N MET A 208 -7.98 7.07 31.94
CA MET A 208 -7.77 7.61 33.29
C MET A 208 -9.00 7.53 34.20
N LYS A 209 -10.20 7.31 33.65
CA LYS A 209 -11.43 7.06 34.43
C LYS A 209 -11.52 5.65 35.02
N ILE A 210 -10.63 4.73 34.64
CA ILE A 210 -10.75 3.34 35.08
C ILE A 210 -10.25 3.19 36.52
N GLU A 211 -11.19 3.00 37.43
CA GLU A 211 -10.89 2.78 38.84
C GLU A 211 -10.31 1.38 39.11
N GLY A 212 -9.33 1.33 40.02
CA GLY A 212 -8.72 0.08 40.51
C GLY A 212 -7.32 -0.21 39.95
N PHE A 213 -6.73 0.71 39.20
CA PHE A 213 -5.34 0.66 38.74
C PHE A 213 -4.64 1.97 39.11
N ASP A 214 -3.33 1.93 39.33
CA ASP A 214 -2.52 3.12 39.56
C ASP A 214 -2.27 3.88 38.24
N GLU A 215 -1.93 5.16 38.35
CA GLU A 215 -1.74 6.05 37.20
C GLU A 215 -0.60 5.60 36.27
N ILE A 216 0.42 4.91 36.79
CA ILE A 216 1.56 4.43 35.99
C ILE A 216 1.06 3.30 35.09
N THR A 217 0.36 2.32 35.67
CA THR A 217 -0.26 1.22 34.92
C THR A 217 -1.23 1.71 33.85
N LEU A 218 -2.06 2.72 34.17
CA LEU A 218 -2.99 3.32 33.21
C LEU A 218 -2.26 4.10 32.11
N GLY A 219 -1.15 4.77 32.44
CA GLY A 219 -0.28 5.45 31.48
C GLY A 219 0.33 4.48 30.46
N GLU A 220 0.86 3.36 30.91
CA GLU A 220 1.42 2.34 30.02
C GLU A 220 0.36 1.67 29.13
N ALA A 221 -0.82 1.42 29.70
CA ALA A 221 -1.96 0.91 28.95
C ALA A 221 -2.38 1.91 27.85
N PHE A 222 -2.39 3.20 28.16
CA PHE A 222 -2.65 4.26 27.20
C PHE A 222 -1.59 4.31 26.09
N ASP A 223 -0.31 4.28 26.44
CA ASP A 223 0.79 4.28 25.46
C ASP A 223 0.71 3.08 24.52
N HIS A 224 0.36 1.90 25.05
CA HIS A 224 0.14 0.69 24.26
C HIS A 224 -1.05 0.83 23.31
N LEU A 225 -2.15 1.44 23.75
CA LEU A 225 -3.31 1.72 22.91
C LEU A 225 -2.96 2.72 21.80
N VAL A 226 -2.19 3.78 22.08
CA VAL A 226 -1.78 4.77 21.08
C VAL A 226 -0.86 4.14 20.01
N GLN A 227 -0.01 3.20 20.38
CA GLN A 227 0.83 2.46 19.43
C GLN A 227 0.02 1.57 18.47
N ASN A 228 -1.25 1.25 18.80
CA ASN A 228 -2.13 0.45 17.96
C ASN A 228 -3.52 1.09 17.84
N GLU A 229 -3.69 1.91 16.80
CA GLU A 229 -4.91 2.69 16.56
C GLU A 229 -6.18 1.83 16.50
N MET A 230 -6.11 0.62 15.92
CA MET A 230 -7.26 -0.29 15.86
C MET A 230 -7.65 -0.81 17.24
N LEU A 231 -6.65 -1.11 18.08
CA LEU A 231 -6.87 -1.54 19.46
C LEU A 231 -7.45 -0.42 20.31
N ALA A 232 -6.95 0.81 20.16
CA ALA A 232 -7.51 2.01 20.79
C ALA A 232 -8.96 2.26 20.36
N LYS A 233 -9.28 2.14 19.08
CA LYS A 233 -10.66 2.25 18.57
C LYS A 233 -11.56 1.16 19.15
N ALA A 234 -11.09 -0.08 19.18
CA ALA A 234 -11.83 -1.20 19.78
C ALA A 234 -12.03 -1.01 21.30
N PHE A 235 -11.05 -0.43 21.99
CA PHE A 235 -11.15 -0.06 23.40
C PHE A 235 -12.19 1.04 23.62
N MET A 236 -12.20 2.09 22.80
CA MET A 236 -13.19 3.18 22.89
C MET A 236 -14.61 2.70 22.58
N ALA A 237 -14.78 1.68 21.73
CA ALA A 237 -16.07 1.06 21.47
C ALA A 237 -16.60 0.19 22.63
N LYS A 238 -15.74 -0.23 23.58
CA LYS A 238 -16.14 -1.02 24.75
C LYS A 238 -16.82 -0.14 25.79
N ASN A 239 -17.73 -0.72 26.56
CA ASN A 239 -18.28 -0.09 27.77
C ASN A 239 -17.26 -0.12 28.93
N ALA A 240 -17.54 0.62 30.01
CA ALA A 240 -16.64 0.77 31.15
C ALA A 240 -16.15 -0.56 31.75
N ASN A 241 -17.04 -1.55 31.90
CA ASN A 241 -16.68 -2.86 32.45
C ASN A 241 -15.70 -3.61 31.54
N LEU A 242 -15.96 -3.60 30.24
CA LEU A 242 -15.09 -4.27 29.26
C LEU A 242 -13.74 -3.57 29.10
N ARG A 243 -13.68 -2.24 29.26
CA ARG A 243 -12.42 -1.49 29.31
C ARG A 243 -11.61 -1.86 30.55
N LYS A 244 -12.26 -1.98 31.72
CA LYS A 244 -11.62 -2.44 32.95
C LYS A 244 -11.04 -3.86 32.81
N ILE A 245 -11.80 -4.80 32.24
CA ILE A 245 -11.32 -6.16 31.95
C ILE A 245 -10.14 -6.14 30.96
N TRP A 246 -10.19 -5.26 29.96
CA TRP A 246 -9.10 -5.11 29.02
C TRP A 246 -7.81 -4.67 29.71
N VAL A 247 -7.86 -3.65 30.58
CA VAL A 247 -6.70 -3.19 31.36
C VAL A 247 -6.20 -4.30 32.29
N GLN A 248 -7.10 -5.04 32.95
CA GLN A 248 -6.71 -6.18 33.77
C GLN A 248 -5.93 -7.24 32.98
N ASN A 249 -6.39 -7.57 31.77
CA ASN A 249 -5.70 -8.52 30.91
C ASN A 249 -4.36 -7.99 30.41
N PHE A 250 -4.28 -6.71 30.08
CA PHE A 250 -3.03 -6.04 29.74
C PHE A 250 -2.02 -6.16 30.89
N VAL A 251 -2.42 -5.85 32.12
CA VAL A 251 -1.57 -6.00 33.32
C VAL A 251 -1.13 -7.45 33.49
N ASN A 252 -2.04 -8.42 33.36
CA ASN A 252 -1.71 -9.83 33.50
C ASN A 252 -0.68 -10.29 32.46
N GLN A 253 -0.74 -9.78 31.23
CA GLN A 253 0.19 -10.13 30.16
C GLN A 253 1.57 -9.46 30.33
N HIS A 254 1.62 -8.24 30.86
CA HIS A 254 2.85 -7.47 30.98
C HIS A 254 3.58 -7.66 32.33
N TYR A 255 2.86 -7.98 33.41
CA TYR A 255 3.40 -8.08 34.76
C TYR A 255 3.32 -9.48 35.38
N TYR A 256 2.39 -10.33 34.96
CA TYR A 256 2.30 -11.72 35.43
C TYR A 256 2.79 -12.69 34.34
N ARG A 257 4.11 -12.86 34.26
CA ARG A 257 4.70 -14.01 33.58
C ARG A 257 4.46 -15.25 34.46
N PRO A 258 3.77 -16.31 34.01
CA PRO A 258 3.72 -17.54 34.78
C PRO A 258 5.15 -18.04 34.97
N ALA A 259 5.55 -18.32 36.20
CA ALA A 259 6.76 -19.08 36.44
C ALA A 259 6.57 -20.44 35.75
N CYS A 260 7.40 -20.73 34.75
CA CYS A 260 7.58 -22.09 34.26
C CYS A 260 8.15 -22.97 35.39
#